data_AF-A0A0N0TXK4-F1
#
_entry.id   AF-A0A0N0TXK4-F1
#
_cell.length_a   1.000
_cell.length_b   1.000
_cell.length_c   1.000
_cell.angle_alpha   90.00
_cell.angle_beta   90.00
_cell.angle_gamma   90.00
#
_symmetry.space_group_name_H-M   'P 1'
#
loop_
_entity.id
_entity.type
_entity.pdbx_description
1 polymer ?
#
loop_
_entity_poly.entity_id
_entity_poly.type
_entity_poly.pdbx_seq_one_letter_code
_entity_poly.pdbx_strand_id
1 'polypeptide(L)'
;MVGAALAVLFTPLVLLLTLLSNAEEALKRALATKEEKERLRVKDDDDRRRDAITAERGLGQVFDGNWHGAAGQFLLRWYGNSTHHQRLVVATEDGIVLAAPPQRVTTGREKRMEIVARLPAAEAVLVDPFNGEFDTRMVLIRYRDGSWLRLDTEEPRSSLHTYLLRQPLADN
;
A
#
# COMPACT_ATOMS: atom_id res chain seq x y z
N MET A 1 -30.98 7.98 -22.96
CA MET A 1 -30.38 9.33 -22.82
C MET A 1 -30.86 10.04 -21.55
N VAL A 2 -30.76 9.39 -20.37
CA VAL A 2 -31.21 9.96 -19.07
C VAL A 2 -30.03 10.27 -18.14
N GLY A 3 -28.90 9.56 -18.28
CA GLY A 3 -27.71 9.76 -17.45
C GLY A 3 -26.95 11.08 -17.70
N ALA A 4 -27.01 11.64 -18.91
CA ALA A 4 -26.29 12.87 -19.26
C ALA A 4 -26.94 14.14 -18.66
N ALA A 5 -28.27 14.17 -18.53
CA ALA A 5 -28.99 15.31 -17.97
C ALA A 5 -28.83 15.41 -16.44
N LEU A 6 -28.72 14.27 -15.74
CA LEU A 6 -28.47 14.24 -14.30
C LEU A 6 -27.06 14.71 -13.94
N ALA A 7 -26.05 14.38 -14.76
CA ALA A 7 -24.67 14.82 -14.51
C ALA A 7 -24.53 16.36 -14.50
N VAL A 8 -25.20 17.05 -15.43
CA VAL A 8 -25.14 18.52 -15.55
C VAL A 8 -25.72 19.21 -14.31
N LEU A 9 -26.81 18.68 -13.74
CA LEU A 9 -27.50 19.29 -12.60
C LEU A 9 -26.68 19.23 -11.29
N PHE A 10 -25.89 18.17 -11.12
CA PHE A 10 -25.05 17.98 -9.92
C PHE A 10 -23.66 18.62 -10.04
N THR A 11 -23.19 18.95 -11.25
CA THR A 11 -21.92 19.66 -11.47
C THR A 11 -21.75 20.93 -10.61
N PRO A 12 -22.71 21.88 -10.55
CA PRO A 12 -22.55 23.07 -9.74
C PRO A 12 -22.49 22.77 -8.24
N LEU A 13 -23.21 21.74 -7.79
CA LEU A 13 -23.18 21.30 -6.39
C LEU A 13 -21.82 20.68 -6.03
N VAL A 14 -21.27 19.82 -6.88
CA VAL A 14 -19.94 19.23 -6.68
C VAL A 14 -18.85 20.30 -6.71
N LEU A 15 -18.96 21.27 -7.63
CA LEU A 15 -18.02 22.39 -7.72
C LEU A 15 -18.09 23.29 -6.47
N LEU A 16 -19.29 23.54 -5.95
CA LEU A 16 -19.49 24.28 -4.71
C LEU A 16 -18.92 23.52 -3.50
N LEU A 17 -19.18 22.22 -3.39
CA LEU A 17 -18.66 21.39 -2.29
C LEU A 17 -17.14 21.32 -2.31
N THR A 18 -16.52 21.17 -3.48
CA THR A 18 -15.05 21.20 -3.62
C THR A 18 -14.45 22.57 -3.27
N LEU A 19 -15.10 23.67 -3.68
CA LEU A 19 -14.70 25.02 -3.27
C LEU A 19 -14.83 25.23 -1.76
N LEU A 20 -15.90 24.74 -1.14
CA LEU A 20 -16.11 24.81 0.31
C LEU A 20 -15.08 24.01 1.08
N SER A 21 -14.75 22.78 0.64
CA SER A 21 -13.68 21.97 1.25
C SER A 21 -12.32 22.67 1.16
N ASN A 22 -11.98 23.23 0.00
CA ASN A 22 -10.73 23.99 -0.17
C ASN A 22 -10.69 25.25 0.71
N ALA A 23 -11.82 25.95 0.87
CA ALA A 23 -11.94 27.12 1.72
C ALA A 23 -11.84 26.77 3.21
N GLU A 24 -12.42 25.65 3.63
CA GLU A 24 -12.32 25.14 5.01
C GLU A 24 -10.88 24.74 5.34
N GLU A 25 -10.18 24.06 4.43
CA GLU A 25 -8.75 23.75 4.58
C GLU A 25 -7.88 25.01 4.63
N ALA A 26 -8.17 26.00 3.77
CA ALA A 26 -7.48 27.28 3.79
C ALA A 26 -7.71 28.05 5.09
N LEU A 27 -8.94 28.04 5.62
CA LEU A 27 -9.31 28.69 6.87
C LEU A 27 -8.68 27.98 8.09
N LYS A 28 -8.67 26.64 8.10
CA LYS A 28 -7.96 25.84 9.10
C LYS A 28 -6.46 26.15 9.10
N ARG A 29 -5.82 26.24 7.93
CA ARG A 29 -4.41 26.66 7.81
C ARG A 29 -4.16 28.11 8.22
N ALA A 30 -5.14 29.00 8.07
CA ALA A 30 -5.03 30.41 8.44
C ALA A 30 -5.23 30.64 9.95
N LEU A 31 -6.12 29.86 10.59
CA LEU A 31 -6.40 29.90 12.02
C LEU A 31 -5.50 28.97 12.84
N ALA A 32 -4.76 28.07 12.19
CA ALA A 32 -3.79 27.20 12.83
C ALA A 32 -2.79 28.04 13.64
N THR A 33 -2.63 27.66 14.90
CA THR A 33 -1.61 28.26 15.76
C THR A 33 -0.22 28.07 15.15
N LYS A 34 0.74 28.93 15.50
CA LYS A 34 2.10 28.89 14.94
C LYS A 34 2.73 27.48 15.02
N GLU A 35 2.46 26.78 16.12
CA GLU A 35 2.92 25.40 16.36
C GLU A 35 2.25 24.38 15.42
N GLU A 36 0.94 24.50 15.19
CA GLU A 36 0.20 23.62 14.27
C GLU A 36 0.63 23.83 12.81
N LYS A 37 0.91 25.08 12.41
CA LYS A 37 1.46 25.41 11.09
C LYS A 37 2.87 24.82 10.88
N GLU A 38 3.68 24.77 11.92
CA GLU A 38 5.01 24.18 11.87
C GLU A 38 4.93 22.65 11.75
N ARG A 39 4.04 21.99 12.51
CA ARG A 39 3.76 20.56 12.37
C ARG A 39 3.28 20.20 10.97
N LEU A 40 2.38 21.00 10.39
CA LEU A 40 1.90 20.78 9.02
C LEU A 40 3.02 20.90 7.98
N ARG A 41 3.96 21.85 8.15
CA ARG A 41 5.11 21.99 7.24
C ARG A 41 6.04 20.79 7.30
N VAL A 42 6.38 20.33 8.50
CA VAL A 42 7.22 19.13 8.68
C VAL A 42 6.56 17.93 8.02
N LYS A 43 5.25 17.74 8.21
CA LYS A 43 4.49 16.67 7.56
C LYS A 43 4.51 16.80 6.03
N ASP A 44 4.25 17.99 5.49
CA ASP A 44 4.28 18.23 4.03
C ASP A 44 5.68 17.95 3.44
N ASP A 45 6.75 18.30 4.15
CA ASP A 45 8.11 18.04 3.70
C ASP A 45 8.47 16.54 3.78
N ASP A 46 8.03 15.82 4.82
CA ASP A 46 8.19 14.37 4.90
C ASP A 46 7.40 13.63 3.81
N ASP A 47 6.15 14.06 3.53
CA ASP A 47 5.34 13.51 2.45
C ASP A 47 6.02 13.72 1.09
N ARG A 48 6.58 14.91 0.83
CA ARG A 48 7.36 15.18 -0.40
C ARG A 48 8.61 14.31 -0.50
N ARG A 49 9.35 14.13 0.59
CA ARG A 49 10.55 13.28 0.62
C ARG A 49 10.19 11.82 0.34
N ARG A 50 9.13 11.31 0.98
CA ARG A 50 8.60 9.96 0.72
C ARG A 50 8.22 9.78 -0.74
N ASP A 51 7.49 10.74 -1.30
CA ASP A 51 7.00 10.68 -2.68
C ASP A 51 8.17 10.74 -3.69
N ALA A 52 9.20 11.55 -3.42
CA ALA A 52 10.42 11.58 -4.21
C ALA A 52 11.16 10.23 -4.20
N ILE A 53 11.36 9.61 -3.02
CA ILE A 53 11.97 8.29 -2.89
C ILE A 53 11.13 7.22 -3.61
N THR A 54 9.81 7.30 -3.48
CA THR A 54 8.87 6.38 -4.13
C THR A 54 8.99 6.46 -5.65
N ALA A 55 9.10 7.67 -6.20
CA ALA A 55 9.27 7.90 -7.63
C ALA A 55 10.66 7.43 -8.12
N GLU A 56 11.72 7.81 -7.42
CA GLU A 56 13.11 7.45 -7.76
C GLU A 56 13.30 5.93 -7.82
N ARG A 57 12.74 5.19 -6.85
CA ARG A 57 12.85 3.74 -6.76
C ARG A 57 11.77 2.98 -7.53
N GLY A 58 10.88 3.68 -8.23
CA GLY A 58 9.78 3.06 -8.99
C GLY A 58 8.71 2.37 -8.13
N LEU A 59 8.68 2.61 -6.81
CA LEU A 59 7.77 1.97 -5.84
C LEU A 59 6.31 2.41 -5.99
N GLY A 60 6.04 3.36 -6.88
CA GLY A 60 4.69 3.70 -7.33
C GLY A 60 4.00 2.57 -8.10
N GLN A 61 4.76 1.60 -8.61
CA GLN A 61 4.23 0.43 -9.31
C GLN A 61 3.93 -0.72 -8.33
N VAL A 62 3.06 -1.65 -8.74
CA VAL A 62 2.72 -2.85 -7.96
C VAL A 62 3.91 -3.82 -7.91
N PHE A 63 4.74 -3.86 -8.93
CA PHE A 63 5.94 -4.70 -9.00
C PHE A 63 6.96 -4.04 -9.92
N ASP A 64 8.16 -4.61 -10.00
CA ASP A 64 9.32 -4.10 -10.75
C ASP A 64 9.19 -4.07 -12.29
N GLY A 65 8.09 -4.58 -12.85
CA GLY A 65 7.85 -4.65 -14.30
C GLY A 65 8.49 -5.87 -14.99
N ASN A 66 9.29 -6.69 -14.29
CA ASN A 66 9.94 -7.85 -14.87
C ASN A 66 9.05 -9.11 -14.80
N TRP A 67 8.32 -9.37 -15.89
CA TRP A 67 7.46 -10.55 -16.00
C TRP A 67 8.19 -11.89 -15.96
N HIS A 68 9.49 -11.92 -16.28
CA HIS A 68 10.30 -13.15 -16.24
C HIS A 68 10.90 -13.41 -14.86
N GLY A 69 10.93 -12.40 -13.99
CA GLY A 69 11.42 -12.52 -12.61
C GLY A 69 10.44 -13.22 -11.69
N ALA A 70 10.91 -13.59 -10.50
CA ALA A 70 10.13 -14.29 -9.49
C ALA A 70 8.88 -13.51 -9.09
N ALA A 71 8.98 -12.18 -8.91
CA ALA A 71 7.83 -11.32 -8.61
C ALA A 71 6.77 -11.35 -9.71
N GLY A 72 7.16 -11.21 -10.98
CA GLY A 72 6.24 -11.25 -12.12
C GLY A 72 5.57 -12.61 -12.28
N GLN A 73 6.34 -13.69 -12.22
CA GLN A 73 5.82 -15.07 -12.28
C GLN A 73 4.90 -15.39 -11.11
N PHE A 74 5.23 -14.88 -9.93
CA PHE A 74 4.39 -15.01 -8.75
C PHE A 74 3.07 -14.25 -8.91
N LEU A 75 3.10 -13.02 -9.43
CA LEU A 75 1.90 -12.23 -9.71
C LEU A 75 0.96 -12.93 -10.72
N LEU A 76 1.51 -13.60 -11.73
CA LEU A 76 0.72 -14.39 -12.67
C LEU A 76 0.03 -15.58 -11.98
N ARG A 77 0.75 -16.33 -11.14
CA ARG A 77 0.16 -17.42 -10.34
C ARG A 77 -0.89 -16.90 -9.35
N TRP A 78 -0.64 -15.72 -8.79
CA TRP A 78 -1.50 -15.07 -7.81
C TRP A 78 -2.90 -14.76 -8.37
N TYR A 79 -2.99 -14.29 -9.61
CA TYR A 79 -4.27 -14.08 -10.30
C TYR A 79 -4.96 -15.40 -10.68
N GLY A 80 -4.21 -16.48 -10.91
CA GLY A 80 -4.77 -17.81 -11.15
C GLY A 80 -5.38 -18.47 -9.91
N ASN A 81 -4.81 -18.23 -8.73
CA ASN A 81 -5.18 -18.95 -7.50
C ASN A 81 -6.35 -18.33 -6.72
N SER A 82 -6.60 -17.03 -6.86
CA SER A 82 -7.71 -16.36 -6.17
C SER A 82 -8.13 -15.07 -6.86
N THR A 83 -9.44 -14.94 -7.07
CA THR A 83 -10.07 -13.70 -7.56
C THR A 83 -10.34 -12.69 -6.43
N HIS A 84 -9.98 -13.01 -5.19
CA HIS A 84 -10.14 -12.10 -4.06
C HIS A 84 -9.03 -11.03 -4.07
N HIS A 85 -9.44 -9.77 -3.89
CA HIS A 85 -8.54 -8.61 -3.93
C HIS A 85 -7.67 -8.46 -2.66
N GLN A 86 -8.17 -8.91 -1.50
CA GLN A 86 -7.40 -8.89 -0.24
C GLN A 86 -6.80 -10.26 0.06
N ARG A 87 -5.64 -10.26 0.71
CA ARG A 87 -4.94 -11.45 1.22
C ARG A 87 -4.44 -11.18 2.63
N LEU A 88 -4.41 -12.24 3.43
CA LEU A 88 -3.68 -12.26 4.68
C LEU A 88 -2.23 -12.62 4.38
N VAL A 89 -1.31 -11.79 4.86
CA VAL A 89 0.13 -12.00 4.75
C VAL A 89 0.65 -12.30 6.16
N VAL A 90 1.35 -13.41 6.32
CA VAL A 90 1.95 -13.81 7.59
C VAL A 90 3.45 -13.96 7.37
N ALA A 91 4.23 -13.17 8.13
CA ALA A 91 5.68 -13.31 8.19
C ALA A 91 6.03 -14.34 9.28
N THR A 92 6.83 -15.34 8.93
CA THR A 92 7.32 -16.38 9.84
C THR A 92 8.84 -16.48 9.73
N GLU A 93 9.49 -17.21 10.64
CA GLU A 93 10.93 -17.47 10.54
C GLU A 93 11.28 -18.24 9.25
N ASP A 94 10.41 -19.15 8.83
CA ASP A 94 10.59 -19.95 7.61
C ASP A 94 10.28 -19.20 6.30
N GLY A 95 9.74 -17.98 6.37
CA GLY A 95 9.44 -17.15 5.20
C GLY A 95 8.09 -16.43 5.27
N ILE A 96 7.36 -16.42 4.16
CA ILE A 96 6.12 -15.66 3.98
C ILE A 96 5.00 -16.61 3.59
N VAL A 97 3.90 -16.57 4.33
CA VAL A 97 2.68 -17.32 4.02
C VAL A 97 1.58 -16.35 3.60
N LEU A 98 0.91 -16.71 2.52
CA LEU A 98 -0.16 -15.90 1.94
C LEU A 98 -1.44 -16.72 1.88
N ALA A 99 -2.50 -16.16 2.45
CA ALA A 99 -3.82 -16.76 2.44
C ALA A 99 -4.84 -15.85 1.78
N ALA A 100 -5.71 -16.46 0.97
CA ALA A 100 -6.82 -15.79 0.31
C ALA A 100 -8.01 -16.74 0.25
N PRO A 101 -9.25 -16.24 0.18
CA PRO A 101 -10.37 -17.06 -0.25
C PRO A 101 -10.18 -17.48 -1.72
N PRO A 102 -10.48 -18.73 -2.11
CA PRO A 102 -10.31 -19.19 -3.49
C PRO A 102 -11.19 -18.41 -4.49
N GLN A 103 -12.33 -17.91 -4.02
CA GLN A 103 -13.25 -17.06 -4.77
C GLN A 103 -13.52 -15.75 -4.04
N ARG A 104 -13.87 -14.69 -4.78
CA ARG A 104 -14.24 -13.40 -4.18
C ARG A 104 -15.47 -13.55 -3.27
N VAL A 105 -15.35 -13.09 -2.03
CA VAL A 105 -16.40 -13.14 -1.01
C VAL A 105 -16.57 -11.76 -0.40
N THR A 106 -17.79 -11.45 0.04
CA THR A 106 -18.13 -10.18 0.69
C THR A 106 -18.26 -10.32 2.21
N THR A 107 -18.62 -11.50 2.70
CA THR A 107 -18.81 -11.79 4.13
C THR A 107 -18.13 -13.10 4.53
N GLY A 108 -17.69 -13.19 5.79
CA GLY A 108 -17.08 -14.41 6.33
C GLY A 108 -15.74 -14.76 5.68
N ARG A 109 -14.97 -13.75 5.23
CA ARG A 109 -13.70 -13.93 4.50
C ARG A 109 -12.70 -14.73 5.33
N GLU A 110 -12.64 -14.44 6.63
CA GLU A 110 -11.75 -15.06 7.61
C GLU A 110 -11.97 -16.57 7.73
N LYS A 111 -13.22 -17.04 7.57
CA LYS A 111 -13.56 -18.47 7.63
C LYS A 111 -13.25 -19.23 6.35
N ARG A 112 -12.97 -18.52 5.26
CA ARG A 112 -12.75 -19.07 3.92
C ARG A 112 -11.31 -18.87 3.44
N MET A 113 -10.43 -18.39 4.32
CA MET A 113 -9.02 -18.21 4.00
C MET A 113 -8.36 -19.57 3.79
N GLU A 114 -7.75 -19.75 2.63
CA GLU A 114 -6.89 -20.89 2.32
C GLU A 114 -5.50 -20.40 2.00
N ILE A 115 -4.48 -21.21 2.30
CA ILE A 115 -3.11 -20.86 1.95
C ILE A 115 -2.94 -21.01 0.44
N VAL A 116 -2.75 -19.89 -0.25
CA VAL A 116 -2.62 -19.82 -1.70
C VAL A 116 -1.16 -19.77 -2.16
N ALA A 117 -0.24 -19.41 -1.26
CA ALA A 117 1.19 -19.46 -1.52
C ALA A 117 2.00 -19.54 -0.22
N ARG A 118 3.16 -20.19 -0.32
CA ARG A 118 4.25 -20.13 0.66
C ARG A 118 5.51 -19.73 -0.09
N LEU A 119 6.20 -18.72 0.43
CA LEU A 119 7.48 -18.25 -0.09
C LEU A 119 8.52 -18.55 0.99
N PRO A 120 9.41 -19.53 0.80
CA PRO A 120 10.48 -19.80 1.74
C PRO A 120 11.39 -18.57 1.93
N ALA A 121 11.95 -18.39 3.12
CA ALA A 121 12.88 -17.30 3.43
C ALA A 121 14.12 -17.28 2.50
N ALA A 122 14.50 -18.45 1.96
CA ALA A 122 15.58 -18.57 0.99
C ALA A 122 15.24 -18.01 -0.41
N GLU A 123 13.96 -17.81 -0.71
CA GLU A 123 13.45 -17.32 -1.99
C GLU A 123 12.99 -15.87 -1.91
N ALA A 124 12.35 -15.48 -0.81
CA ALA A 124 11.84 -14.13 -0.64
C ALA A 124 11.79 -13.69 0.83
N VAL A 125 11.93 -12.39 1.03
CA VAL A 125 11.85 -11.73 2.34
C VAL A 125 10.92 -10.53 2.28
N LEU A 126 10.30 -10.19 3.41
CA LEU A 126 9.57 -8.94 3.55
C LEU A 126 10.55 -7.82 3.90
N VAL A 127 10.33 -6.64 3.32
CA VAL A 127 11.18 -5.46 3.52
C VAL A 127 10.30 -4.23 3.66
N ASP A 128 10.61 -3.36 4.62
CA ASP A 128 10.10 -1.99 4.65
C ASP A 128 10.99 -1.13 3.75
N PRO A 129 10.50 -0.62 2.61
CA PRO A 129 11.33 0.15 1.68
C PRO A 129 11.89 1.45 2.27
N PHE A 130 11.33 1.91 3.39
CA PHE A 130 11.73 3.12 4.08
C PHE A 130 12.39 2.86 5.44
N ASN A 131 12.61 1.60 5.82
CA ASN A 131 13.24 1.22 7.09
C ASN A 131 12.66 1.94 8.32
N GLY A 132 11.33 2.12 8.35
CA GLY A 132 10.63 2.80 9.45
C GLY A 132 10.66 4.32 9.43
N GLU A 133 11.33 4.95 8.47
CA GLU A 133 11.45 6.42 8.41
C GLU A 133 10.09 7.10 8.24
N PHE A 134 9.20 6.52 7.43
CA PHE A 134 7.88 7.07 7.14
C PHE A 134 6.75 6.19 7.68
N ASP A 135 5.66 6.81 8.09
CA ASP A 135 4.41 6.10 8.38
C ASP A 135 3.71 5.74 7.05
N THR A 136 3.91 4.49 6.62
CA THR A 136 3.42 4.00 5.33
C THR A 136 2.61 2.72 5.50
N ARG A 137 1.84 2.40 4.45
CA ARG A 137 1.20 1.10 4.25
C ARG A 137 2.03 0.16 3.39
N MET A 138 3.12 0.66 2.82
CA MET A 138 3.90 -0.03 1.80
C MET A 138 4.89 -1.00 2.43
N VAL A 139 4.79 -2.27 2.05
CA VAL A 139 5.77 -3.30 2.33
C VAL A 139 6.13 -3.98 1.02
N LEU A 140 7.38 -4.41 0.87
CA LEU A 140 7.81 -5.17 -0.31
C LEU A 140 8.03 -6.63 0.05
N ILE A 141 7.62 -7.54 -0.83
CA ILE A 141 8.24 -8.85 -0.95
C ILE A 141 9.42 -8.68 -1.89
N ARG A 142 10.64 -8.85 -1.38
CA ARG A 142 11.87 -8.87 -2.18
C ARG A 142 12.30 -10.32 -2.42
N TYR A 143 12.42 -10.70 -3.68
CA TYR A 143 12.86 -12.02 -4.08
C TYR A 143 14.39 -12.06 -4.21
N ARG A 144 14.95 -13.27 -4.12
CA ARG A 144 16.41 -13.51 -4.23
C ARG A 144 16.99 -13.07 -5.57
N ASP A 145 16.21 -13.09 -6.64
CA ASP A 145 16.63 -12.62 -7.98
C ASP A 145 16.64 -11.08 -8.11
N GLY A 146 16.36 -10.36 -7.02
CA GLY A 146 16.30 -8.91 -6.98
C GLY A 146 14.94 -8.35 -7.40
N SER A 147 14.03 -9.18 -7.90
CA SER A 147 12.68 -8.74 -8.24
C SER A 147 11.87 -8.43 -6.98
N TRP A 148 10.89 -7.56 -7.09
CA TRP A 148 10.07 -7.16 -5.96
C TRP A 148 8.59 -6.99 -6.31
N LEU A 149 7.76 -7.22 -5.30
CA LEU A 149 6.31 -7.03 -5.35
C LEU A 149 5.89 -6.15 -4.16
N ARG A 150 5.18 -5.06 -4.44
CA ARG A 150 4.59 -4.18 -3.44
C ARG A 150 3.31 -4.76 -2.88
N LEU A 151 3.18 -4.68 -1.57
CA LEU A 151 1.98 -4.96 -0.80
C LEU A 151 1.56 -3.67 -0.08
N ASP A 152 0.26 -3.38 -0.11
CA ASP A 152 -0.33 -2.32 0.71
C ASP A 152 -1.10 -2.95 1.89
N THR A 153 -0.73 -2.57 3.10
CA THR A 153 -1.42 -3.00 4.33
C THR A 153 -2.67 -2.16 4.56
N GLU A 154 -3.68 -2.71 5.25
CA GLU A 154 -4.93 -1.98 5.53
C GLU A 154 -4.66 -0.72 6.38
N GLU A 155 -3.75 -0.83 7.35
CA GLU A 155 -3.37 0.23 8.27
C GLU A 155 -1.91 0.65 8.04
N PRO A 156 -1.59 1.96 8.18
CA PRO A 156 -0.21 2.41 8.34
C PRO A 156 0.41 1.77 9.59
N ARG A 157 1.71 1.45 9.58
CA ARG A 157 2.40 0.81 10.72
C ARG A 157 1.71 -0.46 11.25
N SER A 158 1.26 -1.30 10.32
CA SER A 158 0.68 -2.60 10.64
C SER A 158 1.62 -3.53 11.44
N SER A 159 1.09 -4.68 11.89
CA SER A 159 1.88 -5.74 12.54
C SER A 159 3.08 -6.18 11.71
N LEU A 160 3.00 -6.13 10.37
CA LEU A 160 4.13 -6.42 9.49
C LEU A 160 5.25 -5.39 9.64
N HIS A 161 4.93 -4.09 9.71
CA HIS A 161 5.94 -3.06 9.95
C HIS A 161 6.59 -3.23 11.32
N THR A 162 5.79 -3.52 12.35
CA THR A 162 6.31 -3.80 13.70
C THR A 162 7.25 -5.01 13.72
N TYR A 163 6.91 -6.06 12.96
CA TYR A 163 7.79 -7.22 12.78
C TYR A 163 9.09 -6.84 12.06
N LEU A 164 9.01 -6.07 10.99
CA LEU A 164 10.18 -5.65 10.19
C LEU A 164 11.14 -4.74 10.97
N LEU A 165 10.62 -3.86 11.81
CA LEU A 165 11.45 -3.00 12.69
C LEU A 165 12.25 -3.79 13.73
N ARG A 166 11.87 -5.05 14.01
CA ARG A 166 12.57 -5.94 14.96
C ARG A 166 13.59 -6.84 14.27
N GLN A 167 13.53 -6.95 12.95
CA GLN A 167 14.49 -7.72 12.16
C GLN A 167 15.77 -6.89 12.00
N PRO A 168 16.96 -7.53 12.00
CA PRO A 168 18.17 -6.86 11.53
C PRO A 168 17.94 -6.36 10.09
N LEU A 169 18.44 -5.16 9.76
CA LEU A 169 18.32 -4.64 8.40
C LEU A 169 18.84 -5.69 7.41
N ALA A 170 17.99 -6.10 6.47
CA ALA A 170 18.42 -6.99 5.40
C ALA A 170 19.48 -6.24 4.58
N ASP A 171 20.68 -6.82 4.45
CA ASP A 171 21.74 -6.25 3.63
C ASP A 171 21.20 -5.95 2.22
N ASN A 172 21.50 -4.74 1.74
CA ASN A 172 21.05 -4.22 0.44
C ASN A 172 21.65 -5.01 -0.71
#